data_AF-A0A954FSI7-F1
#
_entry.id   AF-A0A954FSI7-F1
#
_cell.length_a   1.000
_cell.length_b   1.000
_cell.length_c   1.000
_cell.angle_alpha   90.00
_cell.angle_beta   90.00
_cell.angle_gamma   90.00
#
_symmetry.space_group_name_H-M   'P 1'
#
loop_
_entity.id
_entity.type
_entity.pdbx_description
1 polymer ?
#
loop_
_entity_poly.entity_id
_entity_poly.type
_entity_poly.pdbx_seq_one_letter_code
_entity_poly.pdbx_strand_id
1 'polypeptide(L)' 'MKSDSLPRKQHWVFLTVFSLCALLGFGSLLVGELFLPDNPGGNQGRLAMYRSLGMMSVIWLSIAIWSGNQLWTTRTSGKQ' A
#
# COMPACT_ATOMS: atom_id res chain seq x y z
N MET A 1 -6.96 14.20 -24.79
CA MET A 1 -7.69 13.30 -23.87
C MET A 1 -8.19 14.15 -22.72
N LYS A 2 -9.51 14.27 -22.57
CA LYS A 2 -10.13 15.05 -21.50
C LYS A 2 -9.99 14.19 -20.25
N SER A 3 -9.10 14.59 -19.34
CA SER A 3 -8.90 13.88 -18.08
C SER A 3 -10.15 14.10 -17.24
N ASP A 4 -11.09 13.15 -17.28
CA ASP A 4 -12.21 13.13 -16.35
C ASP A 4 -11.62 13.02 -14.94
N SER A 5 -11.46 14.17 -14.29
CA SER A 5 -10.88 14.26 -12.97
C SER A 5 -11.79 13.51 -12.02
N LEU A 6 -11.32 12.36 -11.52
CA LEU A 6 -12.02 11.58 -10.52
C LEU A 6 -12.44 12.49 -9.37
N PRO A 7 -13.69 12.39 -8.88
CA PRO A 7 -14.17 13.26 -7.81
C PRO A 7 -13.27 13.11 -6.58
N ARG A 8 -12.89 14.22 -5.94
CA ARG A 8 -11.96 14.26 -4.80
C ARG A 8 -12.30 13.26 -3.68
N LYS A 9 -13.59 12.95 -3.48
CA LYS A 9 -14.04 11.92 -2.52
C LYS A 9 -13.46 10.53 -2.85
N GLN A 10 -13.33 10.19 -4.13
CA GLN A 10 -12.85 8.89 -4.58
C GLN A 10 -11.35 8.71 -4.30
N HIS A 11 -10.55 9.77 -4.41
CA HIS A 11 -9.13 9.74 -4.00
C HIS A 11 -8.94 9.51 -2.49
N TRP A 12 -9.82 10.05 -1.65
CA TRP A 12 -9.83 9.72 -0.22
C TRP A 12 -10.18 8.26 0.04
N VAL A 13 -11.18 7.71 -0.65
CA VAL A 13 -11.54 6.29 -0.54
C VAL A 13 -10.36 5.40 -0.96
N PHE A 14 -9.72 5.70 -2.10
CA PHE A 14 -8.54 4.98 -2.56
C PHE A 14 -7.39 5.07 -1.54
N LEU A 15 -7.11 6.27 -1.01
CA LEU A 15 -6.06 6.45 -0.01
C LEU A 15 -6.30 5.56 1.22
N THR A 16 -7.52 5.58 1.76
CA THR A 16 -7.87 4.80 2.96
C THR A 16 -7.77 3.29 2.70
N VAL A 17 -8.39 2.80 1.62
CA VAL A 17 -8.43 1.36 1.31
C VAL A 17 -7.04 0.81 1.01
N PHE A 18 -6.25 1.51 0.19
CA PHE A 18 -4.91 1.03 -0.17
C PHE A 18 -3.90 1.18 0.96
N SER A 19 -4.06 2.20 1.83
CA SER A 19 -3.27 2.30 3.06
C SER A 19 -3.57 1.14 4.03
N LEU A 20 -4.84 0.77 4.21
CA LEU A 20 -5.23 -0.39 5.01
C LEU A 20 -4.67 -1.69 4.43
N CYS A 21 -4.74 -1.88 3.12
CA CYS A 21 -4.14 -3.05 2.45
C CYS A 21 -2.61 -3.09 2.62
N ALA A 22 -1.93 -1.96 2.53
CA ALA A 22 -0.49 -1.87 2.77
C ALA A 22 -0.13 -2.21 4.23
N LEU A 23 -0.90 -1.70 5.20
CA LEU A 23 -0.72 -2.00 6.62
C LEU A 23 -0.98 -3.47 6.95
N LEU A 24 -2.03 -4.07 6.38
CA LEU A 24 -2.31 -5.49 6.55
C LEU A 24 -1.19 -6.35 5.95
N GLY A 25 -0.73 -6.03 4.75
CA GLY A 25 0.40 -6.72 4.11
C GLY A 25 1.68 -6.62 4.95
N PHE A 26 1.97 -5.45 5.51
CA PHE A 26 3.10 -5.26 6.41
C PHE A 26 2.94 -6.01 7.74
N GLY A 27 1.73 -6.00 8.32
CA GLY A 27 1.41 -6.77 9.52
C GLY A 27 1.59 -8.28 9.31
N SER A 28 1.22 -8.80 8.14
CA SER A 28 1.46 -10.21 7.81
C SER A 28 2.95 -10.55 7.73
N LEU A 29 3.81 -9.64 7.27
CA LEU A 29 5.27 -9.83 7.29
C LEU A 29 5.82 -9.87 8.71
N LEU A 30 5.35 -8.97 9.59
CA LEU A 30 5.72 -8.96 11.01
C LEU A 30 5.33 -10.26 11.72
N VAL A 31 4.13 -10.77 11.46
CA VAL A 31 3.68 -12.06 11.97
C VAL A 31 4.55 -13.19 11.40
N GLY A 32 4.91 -13.10 10.12
CA GLY A 32 5.85 -14.03 9.49
C GLY A 32 7.20 -14.09 10.20
N GLU A 33 7.76 -12.94 10.59
CA GLU A 33 8.99 -12.88 11.40
C GLU A 33 8.82 -13.45 12.80
N LEU A 34 7.71 -13.12 13.47
CA LEU A 34 7.55 -13.45 14.89
C LEU A 34 7.24 -14.93 15.13
N PHE A 35 6.55 -15.58 14.19
CA PHE A 35 6.01 -16.93 14.38
C PHE A 35 6.70 -18.02 13.55
N LEU A 36 7.47 -17.69 12.50
CA LEU A 36 8.19 -18.73 11.77
C LEU A 36 9.48 -19.15 12.49
N PRO A 37 9.68 -20.46 12.74
CA PRO A 37 10.90 -20.95 13.37
C PRO A 37 12.11 -20.78 12.45
N ASP A 38 13.27 -20.48 13.03
CA ASP A 38 14.57 -20.41 12.34
C ASP A 38 15.07 -21.82 11.98
N ASN A 39 14.40 -22.45 11.01
CA ASN A 39 14.81 -23.70 10.40
C ASN A 39 14.74 -23.59 8.87
N PRO A 40 15.36 -24.51 8.10
CA PRO A 40 15.43 -24.38 6.64
C PRO A 40 14.07 -24.23 5.96
N GLY A 41 13.02 -24.91 6.47
CA GLY A 41 11.66 -24.79 5.96
C GLY A 41 10.99 -23.46 6.34
N GLY A 42 11.21 -22.99 7.57
CA GLY A 42 10.73 -21.71 8.05
C GLY A 42 11.39 -20.52 7.34
N ASN A 43 12.68 -20.62 7.02
CA ASN A 43 13.40 -19.61 6.25
C ASN A 43 12.92 -19.52 4.80
N GLN A 44 12.62 -20.65 4.16
CA GLN A 44 12.01 -20.66 2.83
C GLN A 44 10.60 -20.05 2.87
N GLY A 45 9.81 -20.37 3.90
CA GLY A 45 8.50 -19.77 4.14
C GLY A 45 8.56 -18.25 4.35
N ARG A 46 9.49 -17.76 5.19
CA ARG A 46 9.77 -16.33 5.39
C ARG A 46 10.13 -15.65 4.07
N LEU A 47 11.05 -16.23 3.29
CA LEU A 47 11.49 -15.66 2.03
C LEU A 47 10.34 -15.55 1.00
N ALA A 48 9.47 -16.57 0.94
CA ALA A 48 8.30 -16.56 0.08
C ALA A 48 7.26 -15.50 0.49
N MET A 49 7.01 -15.37 1.80
CA MET A 49 6.15 -14.32 2.36
C MET A 49 6.70 -12.92 2.09
N TYR A 50 8.00 -12.70 2.31
CA TYR A 50 8.66 -11.43 2.01
C TYR A 50 8.55 -11.03 0.56
N ARG A 51 8.70 -11.97 -0.37
CA ARG A 51 8.56 -11.68 -1.80
C ARG A 51 7.13 -11.30 -2.17
N SER A 52 6.15 -12.13 -1.80
CA SER A 52 4.77 -11.95 -2.29
C SER A 52 4.04 -10.84 -1.54
N LEU A 53 4.04 -10.88 -0.20
CA LEU A 53 3.33 -9.93 0.65
C LEU A 53 4.07 -8.59 0.71
N GLY A 54 5.41 -8.62 0.66
CA GLY A 54 6.23 -7.41 0.53
C GLY A 54 6.00 -6.68 -0.79
N MET A 55 6.00 -7.36 -1.93
CA MET A 55 5.69 -6.69 -3.20
C MET A 55 4.26 -6.13 -3.23
N MET A 56 3.28 -6.91 -2.77
CA MET A 56 1.89 -6.45 -2.70
C MET A 56 1.75 -5.20 -1.83
N SER A 57 2.35 -5.18 -0.62
CA SER A 57 2.29 -4.01 0.27
C SER A 57 2.94 -2.77 -0.35
N VAL A 58 4.05 -2.91 -1.07
CA VAL A 58 4.71 -1.80 -1.79
C VAL A 58 3.85 -1.28 -2.93
N ILE A 59 3.18 -2.16 -3.68
CA ILE A 59 2.26 -1.76 -4.76
C ILE A 59 1.08 -0.98 -4.17
N TRP A 60 0.44 -1.48 -3.12
CA TRP A 60 -0.66 -0.79 -2.46
C TRP A 60 -0.23 0.56 -1.88
N LEU A 61 0.95 0.62 -1.26
CA LEU A 61 1.52 1.86 -0.73
C LEU A 61 1.78 2.89 -1.85
N SER A 62 2.29 2.45 -2.99
CA SER A 62 2.55 3.32 -4.15
C SER A 62 1.25 3.96 -4.67
N ILE A 63 0.16 3.18 -4.74
CA ILE A 63 -1.16 3.69 -5.14
C ILE A 63 -1.71 4.66 -4.09
N ALA A 64 -1.51 4.37 -2.79
CA ALA A 64 -1.91 5.27 -1.71
C ALA A 64 -1.15 6.62 -1.80
N ILE A 65 0.16 6.58 -1.98
CA ILE A 65 1.00 7.79 -2.15
C ILE A 65 0.55 8.58 -3.38
N TRP A 66 0.30 7.91 -4.51
CA TRP A 66 -0.19 8.57 -5.72
C TRP A 66 -1.53 9.26 -5.50
N SER A 67 -2.48 8.58 -4.83
CA SER A 67 -3.79 9.16 -4.50
C SER A 67 -3.67 10.36 -3.56
N GLY A 68 -2.79 10.28 -2.56
CA GLY A 68 -2.50 11.38 -1.65
C GLY A 68 -1.88 12.59 -2.36
N ASN A 69 -0.94 12.35 -3.28
CA ASN A 69 -0.32 13.40 -4.08
C ASN A 69 -1.35 14.12 -4.97
N GLN A 70 -2.24 13.39 -5.64
CA GLN A 70 -3.33 13.99 -6.42
C GLN A 70 -4.28 14.83 -5.56
N LEU A 71 -4.52 14.40 -4.32
CA LEU A 71 -5.35 15.15 -3.39
C LEU A 71 -4.68 16.46 -2.95
N TRP A 72 -3.35 16.43 -2.76
CA TRP A 72 -2.53 17.58 -2.39
C TRP A 72 -2.43 18.61 -3.51
N THR A 73 -2.15 18.18 -4.75
CA THR A 73 -2.09 19.07 -5.93
C THR A 73 -3.44 19.75 -6.21
N THR A 74 -4.54 19.03 -6.07
CA THR A 74 -5.90 19.61 -6.16
C THR A 74 -6.14 20.66 -5.06
N ARG A 75 -5.48 20.54 -3.90
CA ARG A 75 -5.61 21.49 -2.78
C ARG A 75 -4.81 22.77 -3.01
N THR A 76 -3.66 22.67 -3.69
CA THR A 76 -2.83 23.82 -4.05
C THR A 76 -3.39 24.60 -5.24
N SER A 77 -4.04 23.95 -6.22
CA SER A 77 -4.70 24.64 -7.35
C SER A 77 -5.95 25.43 -6.96
N GLY A 78 -6.60 25.12 -5.83
CA GLY A 78 -7.75 25.89 -5.33
C GLY A 78 -7.38 27.16 -4.53
N LYS A 79 -6.10 27.54 -4.51
CA LYS A 79 -5.60 28.75 -3.84
C LYS A 79 -5.09 29.84 -4.81
N GLN A 80 -5.31 29.66 -6.12
CA GLN A 80 -5.22 30.75 -7.10
C GLN A 80 -6.63 31.21 -7.47
#